data_AF-I5B3D9-F1
#
_entry.id   AF-I5B3D9-F1
#
_cell.length_a   1.000
_cell.length_b   1.000
_cell.length_c   1.000
_cell.angle_alpha   90.00
_cell.angle_beta   90.00
_cell.angle_gamma   90.00
#
_symmetry.space_group_name_H-M   'P 1'
#
loop_
_entity.id
_entity.type
_entity.pdbx_description
1 polymer ?
#
loop_
_entity_poly.entity_id
_entity_poly.type
_entity_poly.pdbx_seq_one_letter_code
_entity_poly.pdbx_strand_id
1 'polypeptide(L)'
;MRFKILIFCLVLFTATSVFASTKFLDAHKANSSDVARAEKFLRDLPKPCSGSYAYASDDGTVNIRVICIGSTKSESMDGLITIKNGVVSQVK
;
A
#
# COMPACT_ATOMS: atom_id res chain seq x y z
N MET A 1 56.75 -14.16 -8.68
CA MET A 1 55.91 -14.53 -7.52
C MET A 1 54.54 -13.90 -7.70
N ARG A 2 53.49 -14.73 -7.80
CA ARG A 2 52.10 -14.33 -8.04
C ARG A 2 51.40 -14.14 -6.69
N PHE A 3 51.03 -12.91 -6.31
CA PHE A 3 50.14 -12.67 -5.17
C PHE A 3 48.74 -12.29 -5.65
N LYS A 4 47.83 -13.25 -5.47
CA LYS A 4 46.37 -13.11 -5.54
C LYS A 4 45.89 -12.27 -4.36
N ILE A 5 45.23 -11.14 -4.60
CA ILE A 5 44.29 -10.47 -3.69
C ILE A 5 43.32 -9.70 -4.62
N LEU A 6 42.18 -10.21 -5.11
CA LEU A 6 40.93 -10.55 -4.40
C LEU A 6 40.49 -9.45 -3.41
N ILE A 7 40.13 -8.28 -3.94
CA ILE A 7 39.34 -7.23 -3.25
C ILE A 7 38.12 -6.97 -4.13
N PHE A 8 37.10 -7.83 -4.02
CA PHE A 8 35.87 -7.60 -3.25
C PHE A 8 35.04 -6.45 -3.82
N CYS A 9 34.06 -6.86 -4.65
CA CYS A 9 32.88 -6.11 -5.03
C CYS A 9 32.37 -5.20 -3.91
N LEU A 10 32.58 -3.89 -4.03
CA LEU A 10 31.72 -2.92 -3.36
C LEU A 10 30.62 -2.55 -4.36
N VAL A 11 29.62 -3.42 -4.48
CA VAL A 11 28.36 -3.07 -5.15
C VAL A 11 27.72 -2.02 -4.25
N LEU A 12 27.84 -0.77 -4.69
CA LEU A 12 27.15 0.37 -4.13
C LEU A 12 25.64 0.12 -4.35
N PHE A 13 25.01 -0.58 -3.42
CA PHE A 13 23.55 -0.58 -3.27
C PHE A 13 23.18 0.84 -2.83
N THR A 14 23.06 1.74 -3.79
CA THR A 14 22.32 2.99 -3.59
C THR A 14 20.89 2.57 -3.32
N ALA A 15 20.53 2.52 -2.04
CA ALA A 15 19.18 2.35 -1.58
C ALA A 15 18.34 3.48 -2.21
N THR A 16 17.67 3.17 -3.31
CA THR A 16 16.58 3.99 -3.81
C THR A 16 15.47 3.84 -2.78
N SER A 17 15.44 4.74 -1.81
CA SER A 17 14.26 4.94 -0.99
C SER A 17 13.15 5.40 -1.92
N VAL A 18 12.43 4.43 -2.48
CA VAL A 18 11.12 4.68 -3.07
C VAL A 18 10.30 5.21 -1.91
N PHE A 19 10.19 6.54 -1.82
CA PHE A 19 9.17 7.20 -1.04
C PHE A 19 7.85 6.76 -1.62
N ALA A 20 7.34 5.62 -1.14
CA ALA A 20 5.99 5.22 -1.35
C ALA A 20 5.15 6.34 -0.77
N SER A 21 4.49 7.12 -1.63
CA SER A 21 3.47 8.06 -1.20
C SER A 21 2.40 7.22 -0.51
N THR A 22 2.47 7.11 0.81
CA THR A 22 1.57 6.29 1.59
C THR A 22 0.20 6.96 1.52
N LYS A 23 -0.69 6.41 0.69
CA LYS A 23 -2.10 6.78 0.62
C LYS A 23 -2.87 6.34 1.88
N PHE A 24 -2.16 6.18 3.00
CA PHE A 24 -2.66 5.70 4.26
C PHE A 24 -2.62 6.85 5.25
N LEU A 25 -3.80 7.35 5.61
CA LEU A 25 -3.96 8.37 6.62
C LEU A 25 -3.96 7.70 7.98
N ASP A 26 -2.99 8.06 8.81
CA ASP A 26 -2.99 7.74 10.24
C ASP A 26 -2.90 6.24 10.62
N ALA A 27 -1.82 5.57 10.22
CA ALA A 27 -1.63 4.12 10.43
C ALA A 27 -1.33 3.68 11.88
N HIS A 28 -1.07 4.62 12.81
CA HIS A 28 -0.47 4.31 14.11
C HIS A 28 -1.34 3.48 15.06
N LYS A 29 -2.66 3.43 14.82
CA LYS A 29 -3.63 2.71 15.67
C LYS A 29 -3.95 1.29 15.16
N ALA A 30 -3.52 0.95 13.94
CA ALA A 30 -3.86 -0.31 13.30
C ALA A 30 -2.75 -1.37 13.43
N ASN A 31 -3.11 -2.64 13.24
CA ASN A 31 -2.14 -3.72 13.12
C ASN A 31 -1.24 -3.49 11.89
N SER A 32 0.08 -3.55 12.06
CA SER A 32 1.05 -3.30 10.98
C SER A 32 0.87 -4.23 9.77
N SER A 33 0.40 -5.46 10.00
CA SER A 33 0.10 -6.41 8.93
C SER A 33 -1.15 -6.02 8.11
N ASP A 34 -2.15 -5.41 8.75
CA ASP A 34 -3.35 -4.89 8.07
C ASP A 34 -3.00 -3.64 7.26
N VAL A 35 -2.16 -2.75 7.82
CA VAL A 35 -1.63 -1.58 7.12
C VAL A 35 -0.85 -2.00 5.87
N ALA A 36 0.10 -2.92 6.01
CA ALA A 36 0.91 -3.40 4.88
C ALA A 36 0.05 -4.04 3.77
N ARG A 37 -1.02 -4.75 4.16
CA ARG A 37 -1.98 -5.35 3.23
C ARG A 37 -2.79 -4.28 2.49
N ALA A 38 -3.26 -3.26 3.20
CA ALA A 38 -3.98 -2.14 2.60
C ALA A 38 -3.09 -1.31 1.64
N GLU A 39 -1.85 -1.04 2.02
CA GLU A 39 -0.89 -0.37 1.14
C GLU A 39 -0.60 -1.18 -0.11
N LYS A 40 -0.40 -2.50 0.02
CA LYS A 40 -0.24 -3.38 -1.14
C LYS A 40 -1.46 -3.32 -2.05
N PHE A 41 -2.66 -3.45 -1.48
CA PHE A 41 -3.90 -3.33 -2.25
C PHE A 41 -3.98 -2.01 -3.02
N LEU A 42 -3.71 -0.87 -2.36
CA LEU A 42 -3.75 0.46 -3.00
C LEU A 42 -2.72 0.65 -4.12
N ARG A 43 -1.56 -0.03 -4.04
CA ARG A 43 -0.55 -0.03 -5.10
C ARG A 43 -0.95 -0.88 -6.29
N ASP A 44 -1.66 -1.98 -6.04
CA ASP A 44 -2.10 -2.93 -7.07
C ASP A 44 -3.37 -2.44 -7.81
N LEU A 45 -3.99 -1.35 -7.34
CA LEU A 45 -5.17 -0.77 -7.98
C LEU A 45 -4.85 -0.20 -9.37
N PRO A 46 -5.75 -0.37 -10.36
CA PRO A 46 -5.55 0.17 -11.70
C PRO A 46 -5.65 1.71 -11.68
N LYS A 47 -5.07 2.37 -12.68
CA LYS A 47 -5.02 3.83 -12.80
C LYS A 47 -6.37 4.56 -12.61
N PRO A 48 -7.51 4.05 -13.13
CA PRO A 48 -8.83 4.66 -12.88
C PRO A 48 -9.18 4.78 -11.40
N CYS A 49 -8.61 3.92 -10.56
CA CYS A 49 -8.83 3.87 -9.11
C CYS A 49 -7.79 4.65 -8.29
N SER A 50 -6.98 5.50 -8.94
CA SER A 50 -5.85 6.17 -8.28
C SER A 50 -6.26 7.15 -7.17
N GLY A 51 -7.53 7.59 -7.12
CA GLY A 51 -8.09 8.39 -6.04
C GLY A 51 -8.39 7.62 -4.74
N SER A 52 -8.26 6.29 -4.75
CA SER A 52 -8.48 5.44 -3.58
C SER A 52 -7.45 5.70 -2.48
N TYR A 53 -7.88 5.59 -1.22
CA TYR A 53 -7.03 5.82 -0.04
C TYR A 53 -7.44 4.91 1.12
N ALA A 54 -6.58 4.79 2.13
CA ALA A 54 -6.87 4.07 3.36
C ALA A 54 -6.70 4.97 4.59
N TYR A 55 -7.35 4.59 5.69
CA TYR A 55 -7.20 5.23 7.00
C TYR A 55 -7.46 4.25 8.14
N ALA A 56 -6.84 4.45 9.30
CA ALA A 56 -7.18 3.68 10.49
C ALA A 56 -8.27 4.39 11.32
N SER A 57 -9.24 3.62 11.81
CA SER A 57 -10.15 4.04 12.86
C SER A 57 -9.49 3.92 14.23
N ASP A 58 -10.09 4.59 15.23
CA ASP A 58 -9.59 4.59 16.61
C ASP A 58 -9.56 3.20 17.26
N ASP A 59 -10.39 2.28 16.77
CA ASP A 59 -10.46 0.88 17.25
C ASP A 59 -9.46 -0.06 16.55
N GLY A 60 -8.54 0.51 15.75
CA GLY A 60 -7.52 -0.21 14.99
C GLY A 60 -8.01 -0.84 13.69
N THR A 61 -9.27 -0.61 13.30
CA THR A 61 -9.79 -1.05 11.99
C THR A 61 -9.16 -0.23 10.86
N VAL A 62 -8.66 -0.90 9.84
CA VAL A 62 -8.20 -0.26 8.60
C VAL A 62 -9.37 -0.17 7.63
N ASN A 63 -9.68 1.04 7.19
CA ASN A 63 -10.69 1.32 6.18
C ASN A 63 -9.99 1.71 4.88
N ILE A 64 -10.40 1.15 3.76
CA ILE A 64 -9.89 1.46 2.42
C ILE A 64 -11.07 1.93 1.58
N ARG A 65 -11.05 3.20 1.19
CA ARG A 65 -12.02 3.74 0.26
C ARG A 65 -11.51 3.57 -1.16
N VAL A 66 -12.25 2.82 -1.97
CA VAL A 66 -11.91 2.49 -3.35
C VAL A 66 -12.72 3.36 -4.29
N ILE A 67 -12.06 4.36 -4.89
CA ILE A 67 -12.69 5.33 -5.79
C ILE A 67 -12.14 5.13 -7.18
N CYS A 68 -12.97 4.66 -8.10
CA CYS A 68 -12.64 4.44 -9.51
C CYS A 68 -13.48 5.33 -10.42
N ILE A 69 -12.83 6.06 -11.32
CA ILE A 69 -13.48 6.96 -12.28
C ILE A 69 -13.53 6.28 -13.64
N GLY A 70 -14.74 5.90 -14.07
CA GLY A 70 -15.00 5.36 -15.40
C GLY A 70 -15.24 6.46 -16.44
N SER A 71 -15.34 6.08 -17.72
CA SER A 71 -15.73 7.02 -18.78
C SER A 71 -17.17 7.47 -18.63
N THR A 72 -18.00 6.64 -18.00
CA THR A 72 -19.39 6.94 -17.63
C THR A 72 -19.61 6.81 -16.12
N LYS A 73 -20.72 7.37 -15.63
CA LYS A 73 -21.13 7.21 -14.22
C LYS A 73 -21.37 5.75 -13.84
N SER A 74 -21.93 4.95 -14.75
CA SER A 74 -22.18 3.51 -14.57
C SER A 74 -20.92 2.66 -14.48
N GLU A 75 -19.79 3.17 -14.97
CA GLU A 75 -18.48 2.52 -14.89
C GLU A 75 -17.63 3.05 -13.72
N SER A 76 -18.15 4.03 -12.98
CA SER A 76 -17.49 4.57 -11.80
C SER A 76 -17.89 3.77 -10.55
N MET A 77 -16.98 3.67 -9.58
CA MET A 77 -17.18 2.93 -8.34
C MET A 77 -16.70 3.76 -7.15
N ASP A 78 -17.44 3.70 -6.05
CA ASP A 78 -17.04 4.22 -4.73
C ASP A 78 -17.40 3.16 -3.69
N GLY A 79 -16.39 2.42 -3.25
CA GLY A 79 -16.54 1.31 -2.35
C GLY A 79 -15.75 1.46 -1.07
N LEU A 80 -16.12 0.67 -0.06
CA LEU A 80 -15.45 0.64 1.24
C LEU A 80 -15.05 -0.79 1.59
N ILE A 81 -13.77 -0.97 1.91
CA ILE A 81 -13.20 -2.21 2.42
C ILE A 81 -12.71 -1.99 3.85
N THR A 82 -13.07 -2.89 4.74
CA THR A 82 -12.62 -2.85 6.14
C THR A 82 -11.77 -4.07 6.46
N ILE A 83 -10.63 -3.86 7.11
CA ILE A 83 -9.71 -4.90 7.57
C ILE A 83 -9.51 -4.71 9.07
N LYS A 84 -9.72 -5.78 9.84
CA LYS A 84 -9.42 -5.79 11.28
C LYS A 84 -8.83 -7.13 11.67
N ASN A 85 -7.60 -7.12 12.15
CA ASN A 85 -6.87 -8.31 12.59
C ASN A 85 -6.87 -9.42 11.53
N GLY A 86 -6.57 -9.06 10.28
CA GLY A 86 -6.53 -9.98 9.14
C GLY A 86 -7.88 -10.39 8.56
N VAL A 87 -9.01 -9.99 9.17
CA VAL A 87 -10.36 -10.27 8.65
C VAL A 87 -10.84 -9.11 7.78
N VAL A 88 -11.29 -9.43 6.55
CA VAL A 88 -11.90 -8.46 5.62
C VAL A 88 -13.42 -8.56 5.75
N SER A 89 -14.09 -7.47 6.09
CA SER A 89 -15.51 -7.50 6.52
C SER A 89 -16.48 -6.66 5.69
N GLN A 90 -16.02 -5.93 4.67
CA GLN A 90 -16.94 -5.20 3.78
C GLN A 90 -16.35 -5.04 2.37
N VAL A 91 -17.21 -5.21 1.36
CA VAL A 91 -17.00 -4.76 -0.02
C VAL A 91 -18.36 -4.22 -0.44
N LYS A 92 -18.54 -2.91 -0.36
CA LYS A 92 -19.75 -2.23 -0.84
C LYS A 92 -19.45 -1.49 -2.11
#